data_AF-F0Y397-F1
#
_entry.id   AF-F0Y397-F1
#
_cell.length_a   1.000
_cell.length_b   1.000
_cell.length_c   1.000
_cell.angle_alpha   90.00
_cell.angle_beta   90.00
_cell.angle_gamma   90.00
#
_symmetry.space_group_name_H-M   'P 1'
#
loop_
_entity.id
_entity.type
_entity.pdbx_description
1 polymer ?
#
loop_
_entity_poly.entity_id
_entity_poly.type
_entity_poly.pdbx_seq_one_letter_code
_entity_poly.pdbx_strand_id
1 'polypeptide(L)'
;MAALVRACALALCVRRASALGPAVGVGGVALGGFLGWAFQGVGPSPEARAAMDANPPAAVPALDGLLFGCGAPEVALYCGAKVAPASYAPLACAVSDELGGAGVLVLQSPFNVYAFKPARVEAVLAAYPSATARG
;
A
#
# COMPACT_ATOMS: atom_id res chain seq x y z
N MET A 1 -35.23 9.48 50.32
CA MET A 1 -34.06 10.21 49.75
C MET A 1 -33.25 9.45 48.70
N ALA A 2 -33.30 8.11 48.62
CA ALA A 2 -32.52 7.34 47.61
C ALA A 2 -33.08 7.40 46.17
N ALA A 3 -34.36 7.72 45.97
CA ALA A 3 -34.99 7.76 44.64
C ALA A 3 -34.64 9.03 43.84
N LEU A 4 -34.39 10.17 44.51
CA LEU A 4 -34.06 11.43 43.85
C LEU A 4 -32.62 11.43 43.27
N VAL A 5 -31.70 10.70 43.91
CA VAL A 5 -30.30 10.61 43.48
C VAL A 5 -30.14 9.78 42.20
N ARG A 6 -30.99 8.76 41.99
CA ARG A 6 -30.99 7.95 40.75
C ARG A 6 -31.52 8.69 39.54
N ALA A 7 -32.51 9.58 39.70
CA ALA A 7 -33.05 10.38 38.60
C ALA A 7 -32.04 11.43 38.10
N CYS A 8 -31.24 12.01 39.00
CA CYS A 8 -30.20 12.99 38.64
C CYS A 8 -29.03 12.35 37.88
N ALA A 9 -28.64 11.11 38.24
CA ALA A 9 -27.57 10.38 37.54
C ALA A 9 -27.98 9.95 36.12
N LEU A 10 -29.24 9.55 35.90
CA LEU A 10 -29.71 9.18 34.56
C LEU A 10 -29.82 10.42 33.63
N ALA A 11 -30.27 11.56 34.15
CA ALA A 11 -30.36 12.80 33.38
C ALA A 11 -28.98 13.35 32.96
N LEU A 12 -27.94 13.14 33.79
CA LEU A 12 -26.56 13.51 33.44
C LEU A 12 -25.94 12.56 32.39
N CYS A 13 -26.23 11.26 32.44
CA CYS A 13 -25.77 10.31 31.42
C CYS A 13 -26.40 10.57 30.04
N VAL A 14 -27.68 10.93 30.00
CA VAL A 14 -28.35 11.23 28.71
C VAL A 14 -27.88 12.56 28.12
N ARG A 15 -27.61 13.60 28.93
CA ARG A 15 -27.09 14.88 28.41
C ARG A 15 -25.65 14.82 27.90
N ARG A 16 -24.82 13.88 28.37
CA ARG A 16 -23.45 13.74 27.84
C ARG A 16 -23.40 13.00 26.50
N ALA A 17 -24.43 12.23 26.17
CA ALA A 17 -24.54 11.58 24.86
C ALA A 17 -24.97 12.55 23.74
N SER A 18 -25.58 13.68 24.08
CA SER A 18 -26.06 14.67 23.10
C SER A 18 -25.00 15.69 22.66
N ALA A 19 -23.80 15.67 23.24
CA ALA A 19 -22.69 16.55 22.90
C ALA A 19 -21.72 15.95 21.87
N LEU A 20 -21.99 14.74 21.37
CA LEU A 20 -21.38 14.22 20.14
C LEU A 20 -22.27 14.61 18.96
N GLY A 21 -22.22 15.90 18.61
CA GLY A 21 -22.70 16.38 17.33
C GLY A 21 -21.95 15.72 16.16
N PRO A 22 -22.33 16.01 14.90
CA PRO A 22 -21.97 15.30 13.67
C PRO A 22 -20.46 15.28 13.31
N ALA A 23 -19.57 15.73 14.20
CA ALA A 23 -18.12 15.69 14.02
C ALA A 23 -17.57 14.26 13.83
N VAL A 24 -18.21 13.24 14.43
CA VAL A 24 -17.87 11.82 14.20
C VAL A 24 -18.30 11.36 12.80
N GLY A 25 -19.36 11.95 12.24
CA GLY A 25 -19.85 11.64 10.90
C GLY A 25 -18.99 12.24 9.79
N VAL A 26 -18.62 13.52 9.90
CA VAL A 26 -17.87 14.21 8.84
C VAL A 26 -16.38 13.85 8.87
N GLY A 27 -15.75 13.82 10.05
CA GLY A 27 -14.33 13.48 10.19
C GLY A 27 -14.04 12.02 9.84
N GLY A 28 -14.93 11.10 10.25
CA GLY A 28 -14.83 9.69 9.92
C GLY A 28 -15.01 9.42 8.42
N VAL A 29 -15.97 10.08 7.76
CA VAL A 29 -16.17 9.95 6.31
C VAL A 29 -15.03 10.59 5.52
N ALA A 30 -14.52 11.75 5.95
CA ALA A 30 -13.39 12.39 5.29
C ALA A 30 -12.10 11.55 5.41
N LEU A 31 -11.80 11.01 6.60
CA LEU A 31 -10.65 10.14 6.80
C LEU A 31 -10.81 8.82 6.04
N GLY A 32 -11.98 8.18 6.12
CA GLY A 32 -12.26 6.94 5.40
C GLY A 32 -12.20 7.12 3.88
N GLY A 33 -12.76 8.20 3.36
CA GLY A 33 -12.68 8.57 1.95
C GLY A 33 -11.25 8.89 1.50
N PHE A 34 -10.47 9.59 2.32
CA PHE A 34 -9.06 9.88 2.06
C PHE A 34 -8.20 8.61 2.05
N LEU A 35 -8.36 7.73 3.04
CA LEU A 35 -7.64 6.45 3.09
C LEU A 35 -8.06 5.56 1.92
N GLY A 36 -9.36 5.46 1.62
CA GLY A 36 -9.86 4.75 0.45
C GLY A 36 -9.23 5.27 -0.84
N TRP A 37 -9.21 6.60 -1.05
CA TRP A 37 -8.55 7.21 -2.19
C TRP A 37 -7.03 6.97 -2.23
N ALA A 38 -6.36 7.00 -1.07
CA ALA A 38 -4.92 6.83 -0.96
C ALA A 38 -4.46 5.38 -1.21
N PHE A 39 -5.29 4.40 -0.88
CA PHE A 39 -4.99 2.98 -1.08
C PHE A 39 -5.52 2.40 -2.41
N GLN A 40 -6.39 3.13 -3.12
CA GLN A 40 -6.86 2.77 -4.47
C GLN A 40 -5.80 3.13 -5.52
N GLY A 41 -4.82 2.25 -5.72
CA GLY A 41 -3.83 2.39 -6.78
C GLY A 41 -4.45 2.45 -8.17
N VAL A 42 -3.97 3.35 -9.02
CA VAL A 42 -4.21 3.35 -10.47
C VAL A 42 -3.80 1.97 -10.99
N GLY A 43 -4.79 1.24 -11.49
CA GLY A 43 -4.62 -0.10 -12.02
C GLY A 43 -3.78 -0.12 -13.31
N PRO A 44 -3.41 -1.33 -13.78
CA PRO A 44 -2.57 -1.48 -14.96
C PRO A 44 -3.27 -0.95 -16.21
N SER A 45 -2.49 -0.27 -17.07
CA SER A 45 -2.92 0.07 -18.42
C SER A 45 -3.14 -1.22 -19.25
N PRO A 46 -3.80 -1.15 -20.42
CA PRO A 46 -3.93 -2.29 -21.32
C PRO A 46 -2.57 -2.87 -21.74
N GLU A 47 -1.57 -2.01 -21.96
CA GLU A 47 -0.20 -2.42 -22.26
C GLU A 47 0.45 -3.17 -21.08
N ALA A 48 0.28 -2.67 -19.85
CA ALA A 48 0.79 -3.33 -18.67
C ALA A 48 0.12 -4.70 -18.44
N ARG A 49 -1.17 -4.83 -18.73
CA ARG A 49 -1.86 -6.12 -18.75
C ARG A 49 -1.28 -7.06 -19.80
N ALA A 50 -1.11 -6.59 -21.04
CA ALA A 50 -0.52 -7.41 -22.09
C ALA A 50 0.90 -7.89 -21.73
N ALA A 51 1.70 -7.03 -21.09
CA ALA A 51 3.02 -7.41 -20.58
C ALA A 51 2.94 -8.47 -19.48
N MET A 52 1.98 -8.37 -18.55
CA MET A 52 1.75 -9.40 -17.54
C MET A 52 1.26 -10.72 -18.13
N ASP A 53 0.42 -10.69 -19.17
CA ASP A 53 -0.09 -11.89 -19.81
C ASP A 53 1.03 -12.61 -20.59
N ALA A 54 1.92 -11.84 -21.23
CA ALA A 54 3.08 -12.38 -21.93
C ALA A 54 4.19 -12.88 -20.97
N ASN A 55 4.43 -12.15 -19.88
CA ASN A 55 5.46 -12.43 -18.89
C ASN A 55 4.85 -12.41 -17.48
N PRO A 56 4.21 -13.50 -17.04
CA PRO A 56 3.49 -13.54 -15.77
C PRO A 56 4.46 -13.41 -14.59
N PRO A 57 4.29 -12.39 -13.72
CA PRO A 57 5.16 -12.22 -12.57
C PRO A 57 4.84 -13.23 -11.46
N ALA A 58 5.85 -13.56 -10.66
CA ALA A 58 5.67 -14.30 -9.42
C ALA A 58 5.24 -13.33 -8.30
N ALA A 59 4.19 -13.68 -7.56
CA ALA A 59 3.80 -12.90 -6.39
C ALA A 59 4.82 -13.10 -5.25
N VAL A 60 5.16 -12.01 -4.56
CA VAL A 60 6.04 -12.02 -3.38
C VAL A 60 5.26 -11.46 -2.17
N PRO A 61 4.41 -12.28 -1.53
CA PRO A 61 3.46 -11.81 -0.52
C PRO A 61 4.13 -11.17 0.70
N ALA A 62 5.30 -11.69 1.10
CA ALA A 62 6.06 -11.17 2.25
C ALA A 62 6.47 -9.69 2.08
N LEU A 63 6.59 -9.24 0.83
CA LEU A 63 7.03 -7.89 0.48
C LEU A 63 5.94 -7.05 -0.18
N ASP A 64 4.73 -7.61 -0.36
CA ASP A 64 3.61 -6.91 -1.02
C ASP A 64 4.01 -6.42 -2.43
N GLY A 65 4.56 -7.34 -3.23
CA GLY A 65 5.15 -7.05 -4.52
C GLY A 65 5.07 -8.19 -5.54
N LEU A 66 5.58 -7.91 -6.73
CA LEU A 66 5.62 -8.78 -7.90
C LEU A 66 7.05 -8.91 -8.41
N LEU A 67 7.50 -10.13 -8.71
CA LEU A 67 8.80 -10.42 -9.30
C LEU A 67 8.63 -10.75 -10.78
N PHE A 68 9.26 -9.94 -11.64
CA PHE A 68 9.36 -10.17 -13.07
C PHE A 68 10.73 -10.77 -13.41
N GLY A 69 10.83 -11.48 -14.53
CA GLY A 69 12.07 -12.14 -14.95
C GLY A 69 12.34 -13.47 -14.24
N CYS A 70 13.55 -14.00 -14.45
CA CYS A 70 13.97 -15.28 -13.91
C CYS A 70 15.07 -15.10 -12.85
N GLY A 71 15.01 -15.86 -11.76
CA GLY A 71 16.07 -15.89 -10.75
C GLY A 71 15.92 -14.86 -9.63
N ALA A 72 17.03 -14.60 -8.92
CA ALA A 72 17.03 -13.67 -7.80
C ALA A 72 16.92 -12.22 -8.30
N PRO A 73 16.16 -11.36 -7.60
CA PRO A 73 16.05 -9.97 -8.00
C PRO A 73 17.40 -9.24 -7.84
N GLU A 74 17.83 -8.58 -8.92
CA GLU A 74 18.99 -7.68 -8.93
C GLU A 74 18.57 -6.22 -8.79
N VAL A 75 17.33 -5.90 -9.15
CA VAL A 75 16.76 -4.56 -9.05
C VAL A 75 15.43 -4.61 -8.32
N ALA A 76 15.25 -3.69 -7.38
CA ALA A 76 13.96 -3.43 -6.76
C ALA A 76 13.38 -2.11 -7.30
N LEU A 77 12.23 -2.20 -7.96
CA LEU A 77 11.41 -1.08 -8.38
C LEU A 77 10.31 -0.81 -7.37
N TYR A 78 9.95 0.45 -7.29
CA TYR A 78 9.27 1.01 -6.15
C TYR A 78 8.15 1.87 -6.70
N CYS A 79 6.91 1.40 -6.52
CA CYS A 79 5.77 2.04 -7.17
C CYS A 79 5.53 3.43 -6.61
N GLY A 80 5.29 4.39 -7.50
CA GLY A 80 4.86 5.73 -7.12
C GLY A 80 3.55 5.70 -6.33
N ALA A 81 3.24 6.81 -5.63
CA ALA A 81 2.01 6.92 -4.86
C ALA A 81 0.83 6.55 -5.74
N LYS A 82 0.02 5.61 -5.23
CA LYS A 82 -1.24 5.24 -5.85
C LYS A 82 -1.04 4.61 -7.24
N VAL A 83 0.01 3.83 -7.46
CA VAL A 83 0.16 3.00 -8.67
C VAL A 83 0.27 1.54 -8.22
N ALA A 84 -0.51 0.64 -8.83
CA ALA A 84 -0.42 -0.78 -8.52
C ALA A 84 0.89 -1.38 -9.10
N PRO A 85 1.51 -2.39 -8.47
CA PRO A 85 2.74 -3.01 -8.99
C PRO A 85 2.57 -3.57 -10.41
N ALA A 86 1.38 -4.09 -10.71
CA ALA A 86 0.99 -4.54 -12.05
C ALA A 86 1.21 -3.48 -13.15
N SER A 87 1.06 -2.20 -12.83
CA SER A 87 1.21 -1.11 -13.81
C SER A 87 2.65 -0.89 -14.26
N TYR A 88 3.63 -1.42 -13.52
CA TYR A 88 5.05 -1.35 -13.86
C TYR A 88 5.50 -2.51 -14.74
N ALA A 89 4.62 -3.44 -15.11
CA ALA A 89 4.98 -4.64 -15.86
C ALA A 89 5.80 -4.37 -17.14
N PRO A 90 5.48 -3.38 -18.01
CA PRO A 90 6.28 -3.12 -19.20
C PRO A 90 7.71 -2.68 -18.86
N LEU A 91 7.86 -1.81 -17.86
CA LEU A 91 9.16 -1.35 -17.41
C LEU A 91 9.95 -2.48 -16.74
N ALA A 92 9.31 -3.27 -15.89
CA ALA A 92 9.96 -4.38 -15.20
C ALA A 92 10.45 -5.45 -16.18
N CYS A 93 9.66 -5.75 -17.22
CA CYS A 93 10.08 -6.65 -18.30
C CYS A 93 11.26 -6.07 -19.09
N ALA A 94 11.19 -4.79 -19.49
CA ALA A 94 12.29 -4.14 -20.21
C ALA A 94 13.60 -4.13 -19.41
N VAL A 95 13.53 -3.82 -18.11
CA VAL A 95 14.72 -3.87 -17.23
C VAL A 95 15.23 -5.31 -17.06
N SER A 96 14.34 -6.28 -16.90
CA SER A 96 14.72 -7.70 -16.85
C SER A 96 15.46 -8.10 -18.13
N ASP A 97 14.94 -7.73 -19.31
CA ASP A 97 15.55 -8.02 -20.60
C ASP A 97 16.92 -7.35 -20.76
N GLU A 98 17.05 -6.08 -20.36
CA GLU A 98 18.35 -5.37 -20.36
C GLU A 98 19.39 -6.03 -19.45
N LEU A 99 18.95 -6.63 -18.34
CA LEU A 99 19.79 -7.40 -17.41
C LEU A 99 19.99 -8.86 -17.83
N GLY A 100 19.60 -9.24 -19.06
CA GLY A 100 19.78 -10.61 -19.56
C GLY A 100 18.82 -11.64 -18.95
N GLY A 101 17.65 -11.19 -18.51
CA GLY A 101 16.60 -12.01 -17.90
C GLY A 101 16.62 -12.08 -16.36
N ALA A 102 17.41 -11.21 -15.71
CA ALA A 102 17.51 -11.17 -14.26
C ALA A 102 16.20 -10.72 -13.58
N GLY A 103 16.04 -11.07 -12.30
CA GLY A 103 14.83 -10.74 -11.55
C GLY A 103 14.68 -9.23 -11.30
N VAL A 104 13.46 -8.72 -11.49
CA VAL A 104 13.08 -7.35 -11.15
C VAL A 104 11.90 -7.38 -10.19
N LEU A 105 12.14 -6.94 -8.95
CA LEU A 105 11.15 -6.94 -7.88
C LEU A 105 10.41 -5.60 -7.84
N VAL A 106 9.13 -5.58 -8.15
CA VAL A 106 8.26 -4.40 -8.09
C VAL A 106 7.47 -4.40 -6.78
N LEU A 107 7.67 -3.38 -5.96
CA LEU A 107 7.11 -3.28 -4.61
C LEU A 107 6.08 -2.17 -4.51
N GLN A 108 4.99 -2.44 -3.81
CA GLN A 108 3.99 -1.44 -3.51
C GLN A 108 4.54 -0.41 -2.51
N SER A 109 4.32 0.88 -2.76
CA SER A 109 4.66 1.95 -1.81
C SER A 109 3.52 2.96 -1.67
N PRO A 110 2.63 2.77 -0.68
CA PRO A 110 1.61 3.76 -0.42
C PRO A 110 2.28 5.08 0.02
N PHE A 111 1.77 6.19 -0.50
CA PHE A 111 2.19 7.58 -0.24
C PHE A 111 3.51 8.06 -0.88
N ASN A 112 4.21 7.26 -1.70
CA ASN A 112 5.45 7.66 -2.36
C ASN A 112 6.56 8.16 -1.41
N VAL A 113 6.54 7.73 -0.14
CA VAL A 113 7.56 8.17 0.83
C VAL A 113 8.35 6.99 1.38
N TYR A 114 9.44 6.67 0.68
CA TYR A 114 10.42 5.69 1.14
C TYR A 114 11.15 6.13 2.41
N ALA A 115 11.26 7.44 2.65
CA ALA A 115 11.84 7.98 3.88
C ALA A 115 11.10 7.51 5.14
N PHE A 116 9.84 7.07 5.04
CA PHE A 116 9.06 6.59 6.19
C PHE A 116 9.07 5.07 6.36
N LYS A 117 9.76 4.31 5.51
CA LYS A 117 9.82 2.83 5.62
C LYS A 117 11.23 2.23 5.41
N PRO A 118 12.25 2.68 6.15
CA PRO A 118 13.61 2.09 6.07
C PRO A 118 13.60 0.58 6.36
N ALA A 119 12.76 0.12 7.30
CA ALA A 119 12.61 -1.29 7.62
C ALA A 119 12.14 -2.16 6.43
N ARG A 120 11.38 -1.60 5.45
CA ARG A 120 11.02 -2.35 4.24
C ARG A 120 12.19 -2.49 3.29
N VAL A 121 13.02 -1.44 3.16
CA VAL A 121 14.24 -1.50 2.36
C VAL A 121 15.21 -2.51 2.97
N GLU A 122 15.38 -2.49 4.30
CA GLU A 122 16.18 -3.48 5.03
C GLU A 122 15.64 -4.90 4.84
N ALA A 123 14.32 -5.12 4.89
CA ALA A 123 13.74 -6.43 4.66
C ALA A 123 13.99 -6.95 3.23
N VAL A 124 13.96 -6.06 2.23
CA VAL A 124 14.29 -6.40 0.84
C VAL A 124 15.77 -6.75 0.71
N LEU A 125 16.67 -5.94 1.27
CA LEU A 125 18.11 -6.19 1.23
C LEU A 125 18.51 -7.44 2.03
N ALA A 126 17.81 -7.72 3.13
CA ALA A 126 18.01 -8.94 3.91
C ALA A 126 17.51 -10.19 3.15
N ALA A 127 16.39 -10.08 2.44
CA ALA A 127 15.86 -11.17 1.61
C ALA A 127 16.67 -11.38 0.33
N TYR A 128 17.22 -10.29 -0.24
CA TYR A 128 17.92 -10.27 -1.52
C TYR A 128 19.17 -9.38 -1.42
N PRO A 129 20.30 -9.91 -0.91
CA PRO A 129 21.52 -9.14 -0.71
C PRO A 129 22.15 -8.62 -2.01
N SER A 130 21.83 -9.25 -3.14
CA SER A 130 22.26 -8.85 -4.48
C SER A 130 21.43 -7.72 -5.09
N ALA A 131 20.26 -7.39 -4.51
CA ALA A 131 19.37 -6.40 -5.08
C ALA A 131 19.89 -4.98 -4.81
N THR A 132 20.06 -4.19 -5.88
CA THR A 132 20.37 -2.75 -5.77
C THR A 132 19.07 -1.96 -5.86
N ALA A 133 18.79 -1.08 -4.88
CA ALA A 133 17.63 -0.20 -4.93
C ALA A 133 17.86 0.96 -5.93
N ARG A 134 16.98 1.12 -6.91
CA ARG A 134 16.96 2.29 -7.82
C ARG A 134 15.61 3.00 -7.69
N GLY A 135 15.64 4.27 -7.31
CA GLY A 135 14.47 5.13 -7.09
C GLY A 135 14.15 6.01 -8.28
#